data_AF-A0A969HBU6-F1
#
_entry.id   AF-A0A969HBU6-F1
#
_cell.length_a   1.000
_cell.length_b   1.000
_cell.length_c   1.000
_cell.angle_alpha   90.00
_cell.angle_beta   90.00
_cell.angle_gamma   90.00
#
_symmetry.space_group_name_H-M   'P 1'
#
loop_
_entity.id
_entity.type
_entity.pdbx_description
1 polymer ?
#
loop_
_entity_poly.entity_id
_entity_poly.type
_entity_poly.pdbx_seq_one_letter_code
_entity_poly.pdbx_strand_id
1 'polypeptide(L)'
;MLGYGAVGVGLLVDMLKAVQRCAFDEAAAMQARVQGFCDYIYGQPIGDYRGRCKVALVHMGLLTPELTHVRPPYLSLWDAENEAARQAVEKADLLG
;
A
#
# COMPACT_ATOMS: atom_id res chain seq x y z
N MET A 1 11.34 4.55 -4.66
CA MET A 1 10.78 3.25 -5.12
C MET A 1 9.28 3.42 -5.30
N LEU A 2 8.69 2.93 -6.41
CA LEU A 2 7.33 3.26 -6.85
C LEU A 2 6.29 2.12 -6.67
N GLY A 3 6.62 1.06 -5.93
CA GLY A 3 5.69 -0.06 -5.69
C GLY A 3 4.41 0.38 -4.99
N TYR A 4 4.53 1.20 -3.93
CA TYR A 4 3.35 1.76 -3.25
C TYR A 4 2.62 2.78 -4.13
N GLY A 5 3.34 3.56 -4.92
CA GLY A 5 2.75 4.54 -5.84
C GLY A 5 1.98 3.89 -6.98
N ALA A 6 2.25 2.63 -7.31
CA ALA A 6 1.48 1.85 -8.28
C ALA A 6 0.20 1.23 -7.69
N VAL A 7 0.19 0.92 -6.39
CA VAL A 7 -0.94 0.24 -5.71
C VAL A 7 -1.87 1.22 -4.99
N GLY A 8 -1.31 2.25 -4.36
CA GLY A 8 -2.03 3.30 -3.63
C GLY A 8 -1.91 4.67 -4.30
N VAL A 9 -1.90 4.73 -5.64
CA VAL A 9 -1.67 5.98 -6.40
C VAL A 9 -2.62 7.11 -5.99
N GLY A 10 -3.88 6.78 -5.66
CA GLY A 10 -4.88 7.75 -5.21
C GLY A 10 -4.42 8.55 -3.99
N LEU A 11 -3.78 7.88 -3.02
CA LEU A 11 -3.23 8.51 -1.81
C LEU A 11 -2.25 9.63 -2.14
N LEU A 12 -1.35 9.36 -3.09
CA LEU A 12 -0.33 10.29 -3.54
C LEU A 12 -0.93 11.44 -4.34
N VAL A 13 -1.88 11.14 -5.22
CA VAL A 13 -2.53 12.14 -6.06
C VAL A 13 -3.27 13.15 -5.22
N ASP A 14 -3.98 12.72 -4.18
CA ASP A 14 -4.73 13.63 -3.31
C ASP A 14 -3.80 14.54 -2.51
N MET A 15 -2.71 13.99 -1.95
CA MET A 15 -1.70 14.78 -1.24
C MET A 15 -1.00 15.77 -2.18
N LEU A 16 -0.65 15.35 -3.40
CA LEU A 16 -0.02 16.22 -4.40
C LEU A 16 -0.96 17.34 -4.87
N LYS A 17 -2.26 17.08 -5.03
CA LYS A 17 -3.26 18.12 -5.33
C LYS A 17 -3.33 19.17 -4.23
N ALA A 18 -3.29 18.77 -2.96
CA ALA A 18 -3.26 19.71 -1.84
C ALA A 18 -1.99 20.59 -1.88
N VAL A 19 -0.82 19.97 -2.11
CA VAL A 19 0.47 20.67 -2.26
C VAL A 19 0.43 21.66 -3.45
N GLN A 20 -0.11 21.26 -4.61
CA GLN A 20 -0.23 22.13 -5.79
C GLN A 20 -1.10 23.37 -5.54
N ARG A 21 -2.07 23.28 -4.62
CA ARG A 21 -2.94 24.39 -4.21
C ARG A 21 -2.38 25.19 -3.04
N CYS A 22 -1.14 24.90 -2.60
CA CYS A 22 -0.54 25.45 -1.38
C CYS A 22 -1.34 25.18 -0.09
N ALA A 23 -2.21 24.16 -0.10
CA ALA A 23 -2.99 23.74 1.06
C ALA A 23 -2.18 22.75 1.91
N PHE A 24 -1.11 23.26 2.53
CA PHE A 24 -0.15 22.41 3.24
C PHE A 24 -0.73 21.74 4.48
N ASP A 25 -1.69 22.37 5.16
CA ASP A 25 -2.37 21.78 6.31
C ASP A 25 -3.22 20.57 5.90
N GLU A 26 -3.90 20.63 4.75
CA GLU A 26 -4.61 19.48 4.17
C GLU A 26 -3.63 18.35 3.83
N ALA A 27 -2.50 18.68 3.19
CA ALA A 27 -1.49 17.70 2.85
C ALA A 27 -0.87 17.04 4.11
N ALA A 28 -0.62 17.81 5.16
CA ALA A 28 -0.10 17.33 6.43
C ALA A 28 -1.11 16.41 7.14
N ALA A 29 -2.41 16.73 7.09
CA ALA A 29 -3.46 15.87 7.65
C ALA A 29 -3.53 14.50 6.97
N MET A 30 -3.14 14.39 5.69
CA MET A 30 -3.08 13.12 4.95
C MET A 30 -1.85 12.27 5.29
N GLN A 31 -0.83 12.85 5.93
CA GLN A 31 0.48 12.22 6.13
C GLN A 31 0.38 10.86 6.82
N ALA A 32 -0.41 10.75 7.90
CA ALA A 32 -0.52 9.50 8.65
C ALA A 32 -1.07 8.35 7.78
N ARG A 33 -2.03 8.66 6.90
CA ARG A 33 -2.62 7.70 5.97
C ARG A 33 -1.62 7.25 4.90
N VAL A 34 -0.97 8.23 4.25
CA VAL A 34 0.00 8.00 3.16
C VAL A 34 1.22 7.25 3.68
N GLN A 35 1.80 7.72 4.78
CA GLN A 35 3.00 7.14 5.37
C GLN A 35 2.72 5.78 5.98
N GLY A 36 1.58 5.60 6.68
CA GLY A 36 1.24 4.29 7.26
C GLY A 36 1.11 3.18 6.21
N PHE A 37 0.52 3.47 5.05
CA PHE A 37 0.49 2.51 3.95
C PHE A 37 1.89 2.28 3.34
N CYS A 38 2.69 3.34 3.22
CA CYS A 38 4.09 3.25 2.78
C CYS A 38 4.94 2.36 3.70
N ASP A 39 4.78 2.52 5.02
CA ASP A 39 5.49 1.79 6.06
C ASP A 39 5.17 0.29 6.03
N TYR A 40 3.90 -0.07 5.75
CA TYR A 40 3.52 -1.46 5.52
C TYR A 40 4.22 -2.00 4.27
N ILE A 41 4.07 -1.35 3.11
CA ILE A 41 4.63 -1.85 1.85
C ILE A 41 6.15 -2.01 1.93
N TYR A 42 6.85 -1.05 2.52
CA TYR A 42 8.32 -1.04 2.65
C TYR A 42 8.84 -1.50 4.01
N GLY A 43 8.00 -2.18 4.80
CA GLY A 43 8.39 -2.80 6.06
C GLY A 43 9.57 -3.76 5.90
N GLN A 44 10.24 -4.10 7.01
CA GLN A 44 11.36 -5.02 6.96
C GLN A 44 10.88 -6.49 6.81
N PRO A 45 11.55 -7.32 5.99
CA PRO A 45 12.63 -6.94 5.09
C PRO A 45 12.10 -6.19 3.86
N ILE A 46 12.80 -5.13 3.42
CA ILE A 46 12.31 -4.26 2.34
C ILE A 46 12.13 -5.00 0.99
N GLY A 47 12.81 -6.14 0.80
CA GLY A 47 12.70 -6.98 -0.40
C GLY A 47 11.30 -7.53 -0.65
N ASP A 48 10.49 -7.66 0.41
CA ASP A 48 9.15 -8.25 0.39
C ASP A 48 8.07 -7.31 -0.15
N TYR A 49 8.42 -6.06 -0.47
CA TYR A 49 7.44 -5.05 -0.90
C TYR A 49 6.58 -5.50 -2.10
N ARG A 50 7.14 -6.30 -3.02
CA ARG A 50 6.38 -6.84 -4.17
C ARG A 50 5.30 -7.82 -3.74
N GLY A 51 5.59 -8.65 -2.74
CA GLY A 51 4.62 -9.55 -2.15
C GLY A 51 3.55 -8.77 -1.40
N ARG A 52 3.95 -7.82 -0.54
CA ARG A 52 3.02 -6.96 0.21
C ARG A 52 2.10 -6.13 -0.69
N CYS A 53 2.61 -5.60 -1.81
CA CYS A 53 1.80 -4.96 -2.85
C CYS A 53 0.70 -5.90 -3.35
N LYS A 54 1.02 -7.15 -3.66
CA LYS A 54 0.03 -8.12 -4.16
C LYS A 54 -0.98 -8.53 -3.10
N VAL A 55 -0.57 -8.72 -1.84
CA VAL A 55 -1.50 -8.99 -0.74
C VAL A 55 -2.44 -7.81 -0.53
N ALA A 56 -1.93 -6.57 -0.56
CA ALA A 56 -2.77 -5.37 -0.49
C ALA A 56 -3.79 -5.30 -1.63
N LEU A 57 -3.40 -5.62 -2.86
CA LEU A 57 -4.30 -5.67 -4.02
C LEU A 57 -5.45 -6.67 -3.85
N VAL A 58 -5.28 -7.74 -3.06
CA VAL A 58 -6.38 -8.66 -2.73
C VAL A 58 -7.41 -7.95 -1.85
N HIS A 59 -6.98 -7.25 -0.80
CA HIS A 59 -7.88 -6.48 0.07
C HIS A 59 -8.51 -5.26 -0.59
N MET A 60 -7.91 -4.76 -1.66
CA MET A 60 -8.51 -3.74 -2.54
C MET A 60 -9.51 -4.32 -3.54
N GLY A 61 -9.74 -5.64 -3.53
CA GLY A 61 -10.66 -6.32 -4.45
C GLY A 61 -10.13 -6.48 -5.88
N LEU A 62 -8.82 -6.25 -6.12
CA LEU A 62 -8.21 -6.24 -7.46
C LEU A 62 -7.53 -7.57 -7.84
N LEU A 63 -7.20 -8.41 -6.85
CA LEU A 63 -6.61 -9.73 -7.05
C LEU A 63 -7.29 -10.77 -6.15
N THR A 64 -7.07 -12.05 -6.45
CA THR A 64 -7.41 -13.15 -5.54
C THR A 64 -6.17 -13.64 -4.78
N PRO A 65 -6.32 -14.30 -3.61
CA PRO A 65 -5.21 -14.80 -2.79
C PRO A 65 -4.18 -15.63 -3.58
N GLU A 66 -4.61 -16.41 -4.57
CA GLU A 66 -3.75 -17.28 -5.37
C GLU A 66 -2.76 -16.50 -6.26
N LEU A 67 -3.08 -15.24 -6.58
CA LEU A 67 -2.27 -14.37 -7.44
C LEU A 67 -1.20 -13.57 -6.67
N THR A 68 -1.09 -13.79 -5.36
CA THR A 68 -0.14 -13.10 -4.48
C THR A 68 1.31 -13.59 -4.60
N HIS A 69 1.57 -14.67 -5.34
CA HIS A 69 2.92 -15.18 -5.59
C HIS A 69 3.77 -14.18 -6.39
N VAL A 70 5.03 -14.04 -6.03
CA VAL A 70 6.04 -13.30 -6.82
C VAL A 70 6.92 -14.33 -7.53
N ARG A 71 7.50 -13.98 -8.68
CA ARG A 71 8.38 -14.88 -9.44
C ARG A 71 9.49 -15.44 -8.51
N PRO A 72 9.87 -16.72 -8.64
CA PRO A 72 10.98 -17.30 -7.86
C PRO A 72 12.24 -16.42 -7.88
N PRO A 73 13.00 -16.32 -6.78
CA PRO A 73 12.94 -17.16 -5.57
C PRO A 73 11.94 -16.69 -4.48
N TYR A 74 11.14 -15.65 -4.74
CA TYR A 74 10.23 -15.10 -3.74
C TYR A 74 9.03 -16.02 -3.49
N LEU A 75 8.65 -16.18 -2.22
CA LEU A 75 7.48 -16.96 -1.82
C LEU A 75 6.22 -16.07 -1.79
N SER A 76 5.04 -16.71 -1.76
CA SER A 76 3.82 -15.98 -1.41
C SER A 76 3.89 -15.52 0.04
N LEU A 77 3.40 -14.31 0.29
CA LEU A 77 3.31 -13.73 1.63
C LEU A 77 1.88 -13.73 2.18
N TRP A 78 0.93 -14.37 1.49
CA TRP A 78 -0.48 -14.33 1.88
C TRP A 78 -0.69 -14.67 3.36
N ASP A 79 -0.25 -15.84 3.81
CA ASP A 79 -0.49 -16.27 5.19
C ASP A 79 0.22 -15.39 6.23
N ALA A 80 1.38 -14.84 5.88
CA ALA A 80 2.19 -14.02 6.79
C ALA A 80 1.70 -12.57 6.90
N GLU A 81 1.16 -12.01 5.80
CA GLU A 81 0.87 -10.59 5.67
C GLU A 81 -0.64 -10.28 5.60
N ASN A 82 -1.53 -11.27 5.45
CA ASN A 82 -2.98 -11.08 5.27
C ASN A 82 -3.59 -10.05 6.25
N GLU A 83 -3.44 -10.25 7.55
CA GLU A 83 -4.05 -9.34 8.52
C GLU A 83 -3.38 -7.96 8.55
N ALA A 84 -2.04 -7.91 8.42
CA ALA A 84 -1.30 -6.64 8.37
C ALA A 84 -1.68 -5.81 7.13
N ALA A 85 -1.85 -6.48 5.98
CA ALA A 85 -2.29 -5.89 4.73
C ALA A 85 -3.72 -5.36 4.85
N ARG A 86 -4.65 -6.16 5.39
CA ARG A 86 -6.04 -5.76 5.62
C ARG A 86 -6.10 -4.47 6.45
N GLN A 87 -5.37 -4.43 7.56
CA GLN A 87 -5.32 -3.25 8.43
C GLN A 87 -4.67 -2.04 7.75
N ALA A 88 -3.60 -2.24 6.98
CA ALA A 88 -2.94 -1.15 6.27
C ALA A 88 -3.83 -0.56 5.17
N VAL A 89 -4.55 -1.42 4.44
CA VAL A 89 -5.51 -1.03 3.39
C VAL A 89 -6.73 -0.34 4.01
N GLU A 90 -7.24 -0.84 5.15
CA GLU A 90 -8.33 -0.23 5.91
C GLU A 90 -7.96 1.17 6.40
N LYS A 91 -6.83 1.32 7.08
CA LYS A 91 -6.35 2.63 7.55
C LYS A 91 -6.04 3.59 6.42
N ALA A 92 -5.81 3.07 5.21
CA ALA A 92 -5.58 3.86 4.00
C ALA A 92 -6.87 4.28 3.29
N ASP A 93 -8.05 3.85 3.75
CA ASP A 93 -9.34 3.97 3.05
C ASP A 93 -9.31 3.34 1.65
N LEU A 94 -8.63 2.20 1.51
CA LEU A 94 -8.45 1.48 0.24
C LEU A 94 -9.14 0.11 0.21
N LEU A 95 -9.93 -0.26 1.23
CA LEU A 95 -10.65 -1.55 1.23
C LEU A 95 -11.68 -1.59 0.09
N GLY A 96 -11.73 -2.72 -0.62
CA GLY A 96 -12.65 -2.98 -1.73
C GLY A 96 -13.64 -4.10 -1.45
#